data_AF-A0A958DCP0-F1
#
_entry.id   AF-A0A958DCP0-F1
#
_cell.length_a   1.000
_cell.length_b   1.000
_cell.length_c   1.000
_cell.angle_alpha   90.00
_cell.angle_beta   90.00
_cell.angle_gamma   90.00
#
_symmetry.space_group_name_H-M   'P 1'
#
loop_
_entity.id
_entity.type
_entity.pdbx_description
1 polymer ?
#
loop_
_entity_poly.entity_id
_entity_poly.type
_entity_poly.pdbx_seq_one_letter_code
_entity_poly.pdbx_strand_id
1 'polypeptide(L)'
;MPTLARFELEMHQRIERGEGVTADELIDTFADLFAEGYGDEIYLDRQRVGIQWATFPHLYTDYYVFQYATGISGANALARRILSGTPGAAEDYRKFLRAGSSMYALDSLKLAGVDLSSPQPVEETYQVLSGLLDRLEALLAA
;
A
#
# COMPACT_ATOMS: atom_id res chain seq x y z
N MET A 1 -1.86 -1.68 2.28
CA MET A 1 -2.43 -1.19 3.55
C MET A 1 -1.42 -0.29 4.25
N PRO A 2 -1.27 0.98 3.81
CA PRO A 2 -0.24 1.88 4.34
C PRO A 2 -0.35 2.12 5.85
N THR A 3 -1.58 2.21 6.37
CA THR A 3 -1.86 2.39 7.80
C THR A 3 -1.33 1.25 8.66
N LEU A 4 -1.49 0.00 8.23
CA LEU A 4 -0.95 -1.16 8.95
C LEU A 4 0.58 -1.19 8.94
N ALA A 5 1.20 -0.85 7.82
CA ALA A 5 2.66 -0.77 7.72
C ALA A 5 3.23 0.33 8.63
N ARG A 6 2.53 1.48 8.73
CA ARG A 6 2.89 2.56 9.67
C ARG A 6 2.73 2.13 11.12
N PHE A 7 1.67 1.41 11.44
CA PHE A 7 1.46 0.87 12.79
C PHE A 7 2.58 -0.09 13.16
N GLU A 8 2.91 -1.05 12.29
CA GLU A 8 4.01 -1.99 12.50
C GLU A 8 5.36 -1.27 12.73
N LEU A 9 5.67 -0.27 11.90
CA LEU A 9 6.88 0.54 12.03
C LEU A 9 6.93 1.28 13.37
N GLU A 10 5.84 1.95 13.75
CA GLU A 10 5.78 2.69 15.02
C GLU A 10 5.99 1.76 16.21
N MET A 11 5.43 0.55 16.19
CA MET A 11 5.61 -0.42 17.27
C MET A 11 7.07 -0.85 17.42
N HIS A 12 7.74 -1.13 16.31
CA HIS A 12 9.16 -1.47 16.35
C HIS A 12 10.00 -0.30 16.88
N GLN A 13 9.74 0.92 16.39
CA GLN A 13 10.49 2.11 16.81
C GLN A 13 10.28 2.46 18.29
N ARG A 14 9.07 2.23 18.85
CA ARG A 14 8.81 2.36 20.29
C ARG A 14 9.72 1.45 21.11
N ILE A 15 9.81 0.19 20.73
CA ILE A 15 10.68 -0.79 21.39
C ILE A 15 12.15 -0.39 21.25
N GLU A 16 12.58 0.08 20.08
CA GLU A 16 13.93 0.58 19.86
C GLU A 16 14.28 1.79 20.75
N ARG A 17 13.28 2.63 21.07
CA ARG A 17 13.41 3.75 22.03
C ARG A 17 13.31 3.33 23.50
N GLY A 18 13.05 2.06 23.80
CA GLY A 18 12.86 1.55 25.15
C GLY A 18 11.51 1.91 25.77
N GLU A 19 10.53 2.26 24.95
CA GLU A 19 9.16 2.57 25.37
C GLU A 19 8.34 1.28 25.55
N GLY A 20 7.28 1.36 26.36
CA GLY A 20 6.32 0.27 26.52
C GLY A 20 5.36 0.14 25.34
N VAL A 21 4.74 -1.03 25.21
CA VAL A 21 3.68 -1.33 24.23
C VAL A 21 2.49 -1.98 24.93
N THR A 22 1.84 -1.21 25.81
CA THR A 22 0.65 -1.69 26.52
C THR A 22 -0.55 -1.80 25.58
N ALA A 23 -1.52 -2.66 25.90
CA ALA A 23 -2.71 -2.84 25.05
C ALA A 23 -3.46 -1.52 24.79
N ASP A 24 -3.57 -0.65 25.80
CA ASP A 24 -4.21 0.66 25.67
C ASP A 24 -3.47 1.56 24.69
N GLU A 25 -2.12 1.63 24.77
CA GLU A 25 -1.30 2.40 23.83
C GLU A 25 -1.40 1.88 22.40
N LEU A 26 -1.49 0.55 22.21
CA LEU A 26 -1.67 -0.07 20.91
C LEU A 26 -3.03 0.25 20.32
N ILE A 27 -4.09 0.19 21.13
CA ILE A 27 -5.46 0.56 20.74
C ILE A 27 -5.50 2.02 20.28
N ASP A 28 -4.95 2.93 21.09
CA ASP A 28 -4.95 4.36 20.78
C ASP A 28 -4.13 4.68 19.53
N THR A 29 -2.92 4.12 19.41
CA THR A 29 -2.05 4.35 18.24
C THR A 29 -2.71 3.83 16.96
N PHE A 30 -3.34 2.65 17.02
CA PHE A 30 -4.04 2.10 15.86
C PHE A 30 -5.26 2.94 15.48
N ALA A 31 -6.05 3.39 16.45
CA ALA A 31 -7.20 4.25 16.22
C ALA A 31 -6.79 5.61 15.62
N ASP A 32 -5.69 6.21 16.09
CA ASP A 32 -5.18 7.49 15.58
C ASP A 32 -4.72 7.38 14.13
N LEU A 33 -3.98 6.32 13.79
CA LEU A 33 -3.54 6.08 12.41
C LEU A 33 -4.72 5.85 11.44
N PHE A 34 -5.79 5.20 11.91
CA PHE A 34 -7.01 5.05 11.12
C PHE A 34 -7.79 6.36 11.01
N ALA A 35 -7.92 7.13 12.09
CA ALA A 35 -8.55 8.45 12.06
C ALA A 35 -7.85 9.38 11.06
N GLU A 36 -6.51 9.38 11.04
CA GLU A 36 -5.72 10.14 10.06
C GLU A 36 -6.03 9.72 8.61
N GLY A 37 -6.13 8.41 8.34
CA GLY A 37 -6.34 7.90 6.99
C GLY A 37 -7.75 8.10 6.44
N TYR A 38 -8.77 8.08 7.29
CA TYR A 38 -10.17 8.22 6.86
C TYR A 38 -10.71 9.66 7.01
N GLY A 39 -10.06 10.51 7.81
CA GLY A 39 -10.52 11.87 8.08
C GLY A 39 -11.87 11.89 8.83
N ASP A 40 -12.56 13.03 8.73
CA ASP A 40 -13.79 13.31 9.49
C ASP A 40 -15.08 12.75 8.85
N GLU A 41 -14.97 12.11 7.68
CA GLU A 41 -16.10 11.57 6.94
C GLU A 41 -16.67 10.28 7.55
N ILE A 42 -15.94 9.66 8.48
CA ILE A 42 -16.40 8.44 9.18
C ILE A 42 -16.53 8.67 10.68
N TYR A 43 -17.57 8.09 11.28
CA TYR A 43 -17.62 7.91 12.72
C TYR A 43 -16.68 6.75 13.12
N LEU A 44 -15.65 7.08 13.90
CA LEU A 44 -14.65 6.11 14.37
C LEU A 44 -14.90 5.73 15.84
N ASP A 45 -15.37 4.51 16.07
CA ASP A 45 -15.37 3.91 17.40
C ASP A 45 -13.94 3.50 17.77
N ARG A 46 -13.27 4.34 18.56
CA ARG A 46 -11.83 4.20 18.87
C ARG A 46 -11.49 2.87 19.50
N GLN A 47 -12.31 2.36 20.42
CA GLN A 47 -12.04 1.09 21.09
C GLN A 47 -12.21 -0.07 20.12
N ARG A 48 -13.28 -0.06 19.32
CA ARG A 48 -13.55 -1.14 18.37
C ARG A 48 -12.60 -1.15 17.18
N VAL A 49 -12.18 0.01 16.68
CA VAL A 49 -11.20 0.13 15.59
C VAL A 49 -9.80 -0.14 16.13
N GLY A 50 -9.45 0.45 17.27
CA GLY A 50 -8.14 0.29 17.87
C GLY A 50 -7.79 -1.17 18.16
N ILE A 51 -8.69 -1.95 18.76
CA ILE A 51 -8.41 -3.36 19.09
C ILE A 51 -8.16 -4.26 17.87
N GLN A 52 -8.47 -3.80 16.65
CA GLN A 52 -8.29 -4.60 15.45
C GLN A 52 -6.83 -5.00 15.23
N TRP A 53 -5.85 -4.25 15.75
CA TRP A 53 -4.42 -4.63 15.71
C TRP A 53 -4.19 -6.08 16.18
N ALA A 54 -4.92 -6.52 17.20
CA ALA A 54 -4.79 -7.85 17.80
C ALA A 54 -5.36 -8.97 16.91
N THR A 55 -6.08 -8.61 15.85
CA THR A 55 -6.78 -9.56 14.97
C THR A 55 -6.19 -9.65 13.57
N PHE A 56 -5.25 -8.76 13.20
CA PHE A 56 -4.60 -8.78 11.90
C PHE A 56 -3.40 -9.74 11.90
N PRO A 57 -3.51 -10.97 11.35
CA PRO A 57 -2.43 -11.96 11.44
C PRO A 57 -1.14 -11.50 10.77
N HIS A 58 -1.24 -10.68 9.71
CA HIS A 58 -0.09 -10.19 8.97
C HIS A 58 0.77 -9.18 9.75
N LEU A 59 0.28 -8.59 10.85
CA LEU A 59 1.11 -7.78 11.75
C LEU A 59 2.07 -8.64 12.59
N TYR A 60 1.87 -9.96 12.61
CA TYR A 60 2.74 -10.93 13.25
C TYR A 60 3.65 -11.63 12.24
N THR A 61 3.84 -11.03 11.06
CA THR A 61 4.79 -11.46 10.04
C THR A 61 5.64 -10.26 9.65
N ASP A 62 6.92 -10.30 10.00
CA ASP A 62 7.85 -9.17 9.94
C ASP A 62 7.79 -8.42 8.60
N TYR A 63 7.32 -7.18 8.66
CA TYR A 63 7.26 -6.21 7.57
C TYR A 63 6.63 -6.77 6.28
N TYR A 64 5.55 -7.52 6.40
CA TYR A 64 4.88 -8.11 5.25
C TYR A 64 3.89 -7.15 4.57
N VAL A 65 3.09 -6.42 5.35
CA VAL A 65 1.88 -5.73 4.86
C VAL A 65 2.12 -4.57 3.90
N PHE A 66 3.31 -3.96 3.93
CA PHE A 66 3.65 -2.86 3.01
C PHE A 66 3.71 -3.33 1.56
N GLN A 67 4.03 -4.61 1.34
CA GLN A 67 4.18 -5.22 0.02
C GLN A 67 2.88 -5.18 -0.81
N TYR A 68 1.72 -5.17 -0.15
CA TYR A 68 0.45 -5.02 -0.86
C TYR A 68 0.30 -3.64 -1.52
N ALA A 69 0.74 -2.58 -0.82
CA ALA A 69 0.62 -1.21 -1.34
C ALA A 69 1.61 -0.99 -2.49
N THR A 70 2.87 -1.42 -2.32
CA THR A 70 3.88 -1.33 -3.37
C THR A 70 3.59 -2.28 -4.54
N GLY A 71 3.02 -3.45 -4.28
CA GLY A 71 2.62 -4.43 -5.29
C GLY A 71 1.49 -3.92 -6.19
N ILE A 72 0.40 -3.38 -5.63
CA ILE A 72 -0.66 -2.72 -6.41
C ILE A 72 -0.10 -1.52 -7.18
N SER A 73 0.82 -0.77 -6.57
CA SER A 73 1.45 0.37 -7.22
C SER A 73 2.28 -0.04 -8.44
N GLY A 74 3.09 -1.08 -8.30
CA GLY A 74 3.83 -1.68 -9.41
C GLY A 74 2.90 -2.23 -10.49
N ALA A 75 1.81 -2.89 -10.10
CA ALA A 75 0.82 -3.43 -11.04
C ALA A 75 0.16 -2.35 -11.89
N ASN A 76 -0.26 -1.23 -11.28
CA ASN A 76 -0.82 -0.09 -12.02
C ASN A 76 0.21 0.53 -12.98
N ALA A 77 1.46 0.73 -12.55
CA ALA A 77 2.52 1.26 -13.41
C ALA A 77 2.80 0.35 -14.62
N LEU A 78 2.86 -0.98 -14.40
CA LEU A 78 2.98 -1.97 -15.47
C LEU A 78 1.80 -1.92 -16.44
N ALA A 79 0.57 -1.94 -15.91
CA ALA A 79 -0.65 -1.91 -16.70
C ALA A 79 -0.75 -0.62 -17.53
N ARG A 80 -0.44 0.53 -16.93
CA ARG A 80 -0.45 1.84 -17.60
C ARG A 80 0.44 1.85 -18.83
N ARG A 81 1.68 1.34 -18.72
CA ARG A 81 2.62 1.25 -19.86
C ARG A 81 2.04 0.43 -21.01
N ILE A 82 1.41 -0.70 -20.69
CA ILE A 82 0.80 -1.59 -21.69
C ILE A 82 -0.42 -0.92 -22.35
N LEU A 83 -1.34 -0.38 -21.54
CA LEU A 83 -2.59 0.22 -22.00
C LEU A 83 -2.39 1.53 -22.76
N SER A 84 -1.32 2.28 -22.45
CA SER A 84 -0.95 3.49 -23.20
C SER A 84 -0.24 3.20 -24.53
N GLY A 85 -0.01 1.93 -24.87
CA GLY A 85 0.70 1.55 -26.09
C GLY A 85 2.19 1.89 -26.08
N THR A 86 2.82 1.98 -24.90
CA THR A 86 4.26 2.24 -24.80
C THR A 86 5.04 1.16 -25.59
N PRO A 87 5.90 1.54 -26.56
CA PRO A 87 6.65 0.56 -27.34
C PRO A 87 7.45 -0.40 -26.45
N GLY A 88 7.30 -1.70 -26.69
CA GLY A 88 8.00 -2.74 -25.94
C GLY A 88 7.40 -3.13 -24.59
N ALA A 89 6.41 -2.39 -24.05
CA ALA A 89 5.91 -2.61 -22.69
C ALA A 89 5.36 -4.03 -22.44
N ALA A 90 4.63 -4.60 -23.40
CA ALA A 90 4.12 -5.96 -23.27
C ALA A 90 5.25 -7.01 -23.27
N GLU A 91 6.31 -6.79 -24.03
CA GLU A 91 7.46 -7.70 -24.07
C GLU A 91 8.29 -7.60 -22.78
N ASP A 92 8.48 -6.39 -22.26
CA ASP A 92 9.16 -6.17 -20.99
C ASP A 92 8.39 -6.79 -19.81
N TYR A 93 7.06 -6.70 -19.81
CA TYR A 93 6.22 -7.41 -18.84
C TYR A 93 6.38 -8.93 -18.94
N ARG A 94 6.45 -9.49 -20.15
CA ARG A 94 6.71 -10.93 -20.35
C ARG A 94 8.09 -11.34 -19.85
N LYS A 95 9.12 -10.51 -20.02
CA LYS A 95 10.45 -10.76 -19.43
C LYS A 95 10.39 -10.79 -17.90
N PHE A 96 9.68 -9.85 -17.28
CA PHE A 96 9.43 -9.85 -15.84
C PHE A 96 8.75 -11.14 -15.36
N LEU A 97 7.68 -11.58 -16.02
CA LEU A 97 7.01 -12.84 -15.67
C LEU A 97 7.93 -14.06 -15.82
N ARG A 98 8.77 -14.08 -16.86
CA ARG A 98 9.75 -15.16 -17.08
C ARG A 98 10.87 -15.18 -16.04
N ALA A 99 11.22 -14.04 -15.46
CA ALA A 99 12.24 -13.97 -14.41
C ALA A 99 11.81 -14.74 -13.14
N GLY A 100 10.50 -14.83 -12.86
CA GLY A 100 10.00 -15.50 -11.66
C GLY A 100 10.73 -15.01 -10.40
N SER A 101 11.15 -15.95 -9.55
CA SER A 101 11.93 -15.65 -8.34
C SER A 101 13.46 -15.75 -8.54
N SER A 102 13.95 -15.67 -9.78
CA SER A 102 15.39 -15.81 -10.08
C SER A 102 16.23 -14.57 -9.78
N MET A 103 15.60 -13.44 -9.44
CA MET A 103 16.26 -12.17 -9.13
C MET A 103 15.48 -11.36 -8.10
N TYR A 104 16.09 -10.29 -7.58
CA TYR A 104 15.44 -9.41 -6.62
C TYR A 104 14.20 -8.74 -7.21
N ALA A 105 13.15 -8.58 -6.39
CA ALA A 105 11.86 -8.06 -6.83
C ALA A 105 11.94 -6.64 -7.42
N LEU A 106 12.80 -5.77 -6.86
CA LEU A 106 13.00 -4.43 -7.41
C LEU A 106 13.69 -4.47 -8.78
N ASP A 107 14.64 -5.37 -8.97
CA ASP A 107 15.36 -5.49 -10.24
C ASP A 107 14.46 -6.10 -11.31
N SER A 108 13.61 -7.08 -10.97
CA SER A 108 12.67 -7.68 -11.91
C SER A 108 11.62 -6.67 -12.39
N LEU A 109 11.13 -5.78 -11.51
CA LEU A 109 10.23 -4.69 -11.91
C LEU A 109 10.94 -3.63 -12.77
N LYS A 110 12.20 -3.33 -12.49
CA LYS A 110 13.02 -2.45 -13.33
C LYS A 110 13.21 -3.01 -14.74
N LEU A 111 13.34 -4.34 -14.90
CA LEU A 111 13.34 -4.97 -16.24
C LEU A 111 12.05 -4.72 -17.01
N ALA A 112 10.92 -4.54 -16.32
CA ALA A 112 9.64 -4.18 -16.92
C ALA A 112 9.42 -2.66 -17.05
N GLY A 113 10.43 -1.86 -16.73
CA GLY A 113 10.40 -0.40 -16.81
C GLY A 113 9.65 0.28 -15.66
N VAL A 114 9.58 -0.35 -14.50
CA VAL A 114 8.97 0.19 -13.27
C VAL A 114 10.00 0.28 -12.16
N ASP A 115 10.19 1.47 -11.59
CA ASP A 115 11.11 1.70 -10.47
C ASP A 115 10.35 2.03 -9.18
N LEU A 116 10.19 1.04 -8.30
CA LEU A 116 9.56 1.22 -6.98
C LEU A 116 10.44 1.93 -5.95
N SER A 117 11.68 2.31 -6.28
CA SER A 117 12.48 3.20 -5.43
C SER A 117 12.14 4.68 -5.61
N SER A 118 11.30 5.00 -6.59
CA SER A 118 10.75 6.33 -6.82
C SER A 118 9.30 6.45 -6.32
N PRO A 119 8.79 7.66 -6.04
CA PRO A 119 7.39 7.85 -5.65
C PRO A 119 6.39 7.63 -6.81
N GLN A 120 6.88 7.65 -8.06
CA GLN A 120 6.04 7.66 -9.26
C GLN A 120 5.00 6.53 -9.33
N PRO A 121 5.31 5.24 -9.05
CA PRO A 121 4.30 4.17 -9.14
C PRO A 121 3.12 4.35 -8.17
N VAL A 122 3.37 4.97 -7.00
CA VAL A 122 2.34 5.27 -6.01
C VAL A 122 1.46 6.43 -6.51
N GLU A 123 2.08 7.49 -7.03
CA GLU A 123 1.36 8.63 -7.61
C GLU A 123 0.47 8.20 -8.80
N GLU A 124 1.00 7.36 -9.69
CA GLU A 124 0.23 6.80 -10.82
C GLU A 124 -0.97 5.98 -10.33
N THR A 125 -0.84 5.27 -9.22
CA THR A 125 -1.95 4.52 -8.62
C THR A 125 -3.04 5.44 -8.08
N TYR A 126 -2.67 6.54 -7.44
CA TYR A 126 -3.66 7.54 -7.01
C TYR A 126 -4.35 8.22 -8.21
N GLN A 127 -3.66 8.42 -9.33
CA GLN A 127 -4.28 8.91 -10.56
C GLN A 127 -5.33 7.93 -11.10
N VAL A 128 -5.04 6.62 -11.06
CA VAL A 128 -6.02 5.59 -11.43
C VAL A 128 -7.26 5.65 -10.52
N LEU A 129 -7.05 5.73 -9.20
CA LEU A 129 -8.16 5.85 -8.25
C LEU A 129 -8.99 7.11 -8.50
N SER A 130 -8.34 8.28 -8.65
CA SER A 130 -9.01 9.55 -8.95
C SER A 130 -9.88 9.44 -10.20
N GLY A 131 -9.33 8.90 -11.29
CA GLY A 131 -10.10 8.76 -12.53
C GLY A 131 -11.28 7.77 -12.42
N LEU A 132 -11.20 6.78 -11.52
CA LEU A 132 -12.34 5.90 -11.22
C LEU A 132 -13.43 6.63 -10.42
N LEU A 133 -13.04 7.49 -9.47
CA LEU A 133 -13.97 8.32 -8.70
C LEU A 133 -14.70 9.31 -9.61
N ASP A 134 -13.98 10.04 -10.46
CA ASP A 134 -14.57 10.98 -11.43
C ASP A 134 -15.63 10.30 -12.31
N ARG A 135 -15.33 9.07 -12.76
CA ARG A 135 -16.28 8.27 -13.57
C ARG A 135 -17.50 7.84 -12.78
N LEU A 136 -17.34 7.49 -11.51
CA LEU A 136 -18.45 7.14 -10.63
C LEU A 136 -19.36 8.36 -10.39
N GLU A 137 -18.79 9.52 -10.09
CA GLU A 137 -19.53 10.77 -9.88
C GLU A 137 -20.33 11.17 -11.11
N ALA A 138 -19.74 11.08 -12.31
CA ALA A 138 -20.43 11.35 -13.57
C ALA A 138 -21.61 10.42 -13.82
N LEU A 139 -21.50 9.14 -13.45
CA LEU A 139 -22.59 8.16 -13.57
C LEU A 139 -23.73 8.39 -12.58
N LEU A 140 -23.43 8.92 -11.40
CA LEU A 140 -24.44 9.25 -10.38
C LEU A 140 -25.14 10.59 -10.63
N ALA A 141 -24.51 11.49 -11.39
CA ALA A 141 -25.08 12.77 -11.79
C ALA A 141 -26.03 12.66 -13.02
N ALA A 142 -26.05 11.51 -13.69
CA ALA A 142 -26.91 11.21 -14.85
C ALA A 142 -28.26 10.64 -14.43
#